data_AF-A0A8T5L4U7-F1
#
_entry.id   AF-A0A8T5L4U7-F1
#
_cell.length_a   1.000
_cell.length_b   1.000
_cell.length_c   1.000
_cell.angle_alpha   90.00
_cell.angle_beta   90.00
_cell.angle_gamma   90.00
#
_symmetry.space_group_name_H-M   'P 1'
#
loop_
_entity.id
_entity.type
_entity.pdbx_description
1 polymer ?
#
loop_
_entity_poly.entity_id
_entity_poly.type
_entity_poly.pdbx_seq_one_letter_code
_entity_poly.pdbx_strand_id
1 'polypeptide(L)'
;MRGVTQTLWIIVAAIVIMVTALVVLTIFGTSIVDFTSLGEASAFCQTQAASTCEAAKALPPTWHADTVSVNGEPTSCFATTNIAECSQVP
;
A
#
# COMPACT_ATOMS: atom_id res chain seq x y z
N MET A 1 -9.93 9.77 -42.22
CA MET A 1 -8.90 9.67 -41.16
C MET A 1 -9.42 9.91 -39.73
N ARG A 2 -10.71 10.20 -39.47
CA ARG A 2 -11.22 10.48 -38.11
C ARG A 2 -11.49 9.24 -37.25
N GLY A 3 -11.84 8.10 -37.87
CA GLY A 3 -12.11 6.85 -37.14
C GLY A 3 -10.85 6.19 -36.57
N VAL A 4 -9.72 6.26 -37.29
CA VAL A 4 -8.43 5.71 -36.84
C VAL A 4 -7.91 6.45 -35.60
N THR A 5 -8.11 7.76 -35.53
CA THR A 5 -7.70 8.56 -34.38
C THR A 5 -8.50 8.17 -33.13
N GLN A 6 -9.82 7.96 -33.26
CA GLN A 6 -10.68 7.62 -32.12
C GLN A 6 -10.40 6.23 -31.55
N THR A 7 -10.17 5.22 -32.40
CA THR A 7 -9.79 3.88 -31.93
C THR A 7 -8.43 3.88 -31.23
N LEU A 8 -7.48 4.70 -31.71
CA LEU A 8 -6.16 4.82 -31.09
C LEU A 8 -6.24 5.43 -29.68
N TRP A 9 -7.08 6.45 -29.48
CA TRP A 9 -7.32 7.02 -28.14
C TRP A 9 -7.94 6.01 -27.16
N ILE A 10 -8.89 5.19 -27.62
CA ILE A 10 -9.52 4.15 -26.78
C ILE A 10 -8.48 3.12 -26.33
N ILE A 11 -7.62 2.67 -27.25
CA ILE A 11 -6.56 1.69 -26.94
C ILE A 11 -5.57 2.28 -25.93
N VAL A 12 -5.13 3.52 -26.14
CA VAL A 12 -4.20 4.19 -25.21
C VAL A 12 -4.83 4.33 -23.83
N ALA A 13 -6.10 4.75 -23.74
CA ALA A 13 -6.79 4.86 -22.46
C ALA A 13 -6.89 3.50 -21.73
N ALA A 14 -7.23 2.43 -22.44
CA ALA A 14 -7.32 1.09 -21.87
C ALA A 14 -5.96 0.59 -21.33
N ILE A 15 -4.88 0.83 -22.07
CA ILE A 15 -3.51 0.47 -21.65
C ILE A 15 -3.13 1.25 -20.39
N VAL A 16 -3.39 2.56 -20.35
CA VAL A 16 -3.07 3.39 -19.18
C VAL A 16 -3.80 2.91 -17.93
N ILE A 17 -5.08 2.55 -18.04
CA ILE A 17 -5.85 1.99 -16.93
C ILE A 17 -5.25 0.65 -16.47
N MET A 18 -4.87 -0.22 -17.41
CA MET A 18 -4.32 -1.53 -17.08
C MET A 18 -2.95 -1.42 -16.40
N VAL A 19 -2.08 -0.53 -16.89
CA VAL A 19 -0.76 -0.27 -16.28
C VAL A 19 -0.89 0.36 -14.90
N THR A 20 -1.78 1.34 -14.73
CA THR A 20 -2.01 1.98 -13.43
C THR A 20 -2.55 0.98 -12.39
N ALA A 21 -3.47 0.10 -12.78
CA ALA A 21 -3.95 -0.99 -11.93
C ALA A 21 -2.81 -1.96 -11.56
N LEU A 22 -1.93 -2.30 -12.50
CA LEU A 22 -0.77 -3.16 -12.24
C LEU A 22 0.23 -2.52 -11.26
N VAL A 23 0.51 -1.22 -11.42
CA VAL A 23 1.41 -0.45 -10.55
C VAL A 23 0.86 -0.38 -9.13
N VAL A 24 -0.45 -0.14 -9.00
CA VAL A 24 -1.15 -0.21 -7.71
C VAL A 24 -1.00 -1.60 -7.09
N LEU A 25 -1.26 -2.67 -7.86
CA LEU A 25 -1.10 -4.05 -7.38
C LEU A 25 0.35 -4.44 -7.05
N THR A 26 1.37 -3.81 -7.67
CA THR A 26 2.78 -4.08 -7.37
C THR A 26 3.30 -3.27 -6.20
N ILE A 27 2.85 -2.02 -6.02
CA ILE A 27 3.15 -1.23 -4.80
C ILE A 27 2.48 -1.87 -3.58
N PHE A 28 1.24 -2.36 -3.75
CA PHE A 28 0.52 -3.12 -2.73
C PHE A 28 0.82 -4.63 -2.79
N GLY A 29 1.72 -5.05 -3.68
CA GLY A 29 2.14 -6.42 -3.91
C GLY A 29 3.14 -6.89 -2.85
N THR A 30 2.66 -6.92 -1.61
CA THR A 30 3.04 -7.79 -0.49
C THR A 30 4.43 -8.45 -0.57
N SER A 31 5.51 -7.67 -0.49
CA SER A 31 6.72 -8.21 0.11
C SER A 31 6.48 -8.27 1.61
N ILE A 32 6.42 -9.47 2.19
CA ILE A 32 6.39 -9.63 3.65
C ILE A 32 7.73 -9.13 4.16
N VAL A 33 7.71 -8.09 4.99
CA VAL A 33 8.91 -7.55 5.62
C VAL A 33 9.11 -8.27 6.95
N ASP A 34 10.18 -9.05 7.05
CA ASP A 34 10.53 -9.79 8.26
C ASP A 34 11.24 -8.87 9.28
N PHE A 35 10.76 -8.90 10.52
CA PHE A 35 11.35 -8.23 11.68
C PHE A 35 11.64 -9.25 12.78
N THR A 36 12.72 -9.01 13.50
CA THR A 36 13.16 -9.84 14.63
C THR A 36 12.41 -9.54 15.92
N SER A 37 11.74 -8.40 16.03
CA SER A 37 10.99 -8.01 17.22
C SER A 37 9.71 -7.23 16.89
N LEU A 38 8.73 -7.32 17.79
CA LEU A 38 7.48 -6.57 17.70
C LEU A 38 7.73 -5.04 17.76
N GLY A 39 8.75 -4.62 18.50
CA GLY A 39 9.13 -3.21 18.63
C GLY A 39 9.58 -2.61 17.31
N GLU A 40 10.47 -3.30 16.59
CA GLU A 40 10.95 -2.88 15.27
C GLU A 40 9.81 -2.83 14.24
N ALA A 41 8.96 -3.86 14.23
CA ALA A 41 7.80 -3.90 13.35
C ALA A 41 6.81 -2.75 13.65
N SER A 42 6.57 -2.45 14.94
CA SER A 42 5.68 -1.34 15.33
C SER A 42 6.24 0.01 14.93
N ALA A 43 7.56 0.24 15.09
CA ALA A 43 8.21 1.49 14.71
C ALA A 43 8.19 1.70 13.18
N PHE A 44 8.41 0.63 12.42
CA PHE A 44 8.26 0.65 10.97
C PHE A 44 6.83 1.01 10.55
N CYS A 45 5.84 0.33 11.14
CA CYS A 45 4.43 0.59 10.84
C CYS A 45 4.06 2.03 11.22
N GLN A 46 4.45 2.54 12.39
CA GLN A 46 4.22 3.94 12.78
C GLN A 46 4.83 4.93 11.78
N THR A 47 6.05 4.67 11.29
CA THR A 47 6.70 5.51 10.28
C THR A 47 5.93 5.50 8.95
N GLN A 48 5.44 4.33 8.52
CA GLN A 48 4.57 4.22 7.35
C GLN A 48 3.23 4.95 7.55
N ALA A 49 2.61 4.81 8.72
CA ALA A 49 1.39 5.54 9.04
C ALA A 49 1.62 7.05 9.01
N ALA A 50 2.69 7.55 9.64
CA ALA A 50 3.03 8.97 9.63
C ALA A 50 3.19 9.50 8.19
N SER A 51 4.02 8.85 7.38
CA SER A 51 4.26 9.30 6.00
C SER A 51 3.01 9.27 5.12
N THR A 52 2.18 8.23 5.23
CA THR A 52 0.95 8.12 4.42
C THR A 52 -0.17 9.00 4.94
N CYS A 53 -0.32 9.16 6.25
CA CYS A 53 -1.26 10.09 6.85
C CYS A 53 -0.89 11.55 6.58
N GLU A 54 0.39 11.90 6.51
CA GLU A 54 0.83 13.22 6.08
C GLU A 54 0.52 13.48 4.61
N ALA A 55 0.86 12.54 3.73
CA ALA A 55 0.74 12.70 2.27
C ALA A 55 -0.71 12.57 1.75
N ALA A 56 -1.46 11.60 2.26
CA ALA A 56 -2.75 11.18 1.70
C ALA A 56 -3.92 11.29 2.70
N LYS A 57 -3.66 11.69 3.97
CA LYS A 57 -4.67 11.74 5.05
C LYS A 57 -5.39 10.41 5.28
N ALA A 58 -4.78 9.31 4.87
CA ALA A 58 -5.31 7.95 4.99
C ALA A 58 -4.17 6.97 5.28
N LEU A 59 -4.50 5.90 6.01
CA LEU A 59 -3.58 4.79 6.23
C LEU A 59 -3.34 4.03 4.91
N PRO A 60 -2.22 3.30 4.79
CA PRO A 60 -1.95 2.49 3.62
C PRO A 60 -3.09 1.47 3.37
N PRO A 61 -3.49 1.21 2.12
CA PRO A 61 -4.48 0.17 1.80
C PRO A 61 -4.12 -1.22 2.31
N THR A 62 -2.81 -1.49 2.45
CA THR A 62 -2.24 -2.74 2.96
C THR A 62 -2.15 -2.78 4.49
N TRP A 63 -2.66 -1.78 5.22
CA TRP A 63 -2.51 -1.67 6.67
C TRP A 63 -3.06 -2.89 7.45
N HIS A 64 -4.11 -3.50 6.90
CA HIS A 64 -4.75 -4.71 7.44
C HIS A 64 -4.29 -6.00 6.76
N ALA A 65 -3.43 -5.91 5.74
CA ALA A 65 -2.88 -7.09 5.08
C ALA A 65 -1.66 -7.59 5.85
N ASP A 66 -1.41 -8.90 5.80
CA ASP A 66 -0.26 -9.55 6.42
C ASP A 66 1.02 -9.28 5.61
N THR A 67 1.47 -8.02 5.63
CA THR A 67 2.66 -7.54 4.91
C THR A 67 3.90 -7.47 5.77
N VAL A 68 3.78 -7.82 7.05
CA VAL A 68 4.84 -7.76 8.04
C VAL A 68 4.99 -9.16 8.63
N SER A 69 6.17 -9.54 9.08
CA SER A 69 6.38 -10.78 9.81
C SER A 69 7.19 -10.48 11.05
N VAL A 70 6.73 -10.97 12.20
CA VAL A 70 7.42 -10.81 13.47
C VAL A 70 7.86 -12.19 13.91
N ASN A 71 9.18 -12.41 13.94
CA ASN A 71 9.74 -13.69 14.34
C ASN A 71 9.28 -14.88 13.47
N GLY A 72 9.03 -14.61 12.18
CA GLY A 72 8.57 -15.60 11.21
C GLY A 72 7.05 -15.81 11.20
N GLU A 73 6.29 -15.09 12.02
CA GLU A 73 4.84 -15.13 12.02
C GLU A 73 4.27 -13.93 11.23
N PRO A 74 3.57 -14.16 10.11
CA PRO A 74 2.94 -13.10 9.33
C PRO A 74 1.91 -12.33 10.16
N THR A 75 1.91 -11.02 10.03
CA THR A 75 1.03 -10.11 10.76
C THR A 75 0.83 -8.81 9.96
N SER A 76 -0.17 -8.03 10.36
CA SER A 76 -0.50 -6.74 9.75
C SER A 76 0.01 -5.57 10.59
N CYS A 77 0.24 -4.42 9.96
CA CYS A 77 0.59 -3.20 10.69
C CYS A 77 -0.53 -2.75 11.65
N PHE A 78 -1.78 -3.05 11.33
CA PHE A 78 -2.89 -2.88 12.24
C PHE A 78 -2.76 -3.76 13.49
N ALA A 79 -2.44 -5.04 13.33
CA ALA A 79 -2.29 -5.96 14.46
C ALA A 79 -1.10 -5.60 15.37
N THR A 80 -0.02 -5.03 14.81
CA THR A 80 1.17 -4.64 15.59
C THR A 80 1.05 -3.30 16.30
N THR A 81 0.28 -2.34 15.75
CA THR A 81 0.19 -0.97 16.30
C THR A 81 -1.18 -0.58 16.88
N ASN A 82 -2.24 -1.28 16.50
CA ASN A 82 -3.64 -0.95 16.82
C ASN A 82 -4.11 0.44 16.34
N ILE A 83 -3.40 1.06 15.39
CA ILE A 83 -3.80 2.34 14.79
C ILE A 83 -4.90 2.06 13.75
N ALA A 84 -6.11 2.53 14.00
CA ALA A 84 -7.24 2.42 13.08
C ALA A 84 -7.39 3.67 12.19
N GLU A 85 -6.90 4.82 12.65
CA GLU A 85 -7.07 6.11 12.00
C GLU A 85 -5.79 6.96 12.08
N CYS A 86 -5.60 7.84 11.09
CA CYS A 86 -4.49 8.78 11.05
C CYS A 86 -4.45 9.76 12.24
N SER A 87 -5.58 9.95 12.94
CA SER A 87 -5.69 10.77 14.15
C SER A 87 -4.95 10.18 15.36
N GLN A 88 -4.66 8.87 15.31
CA GLN A 88 -4.00 8.11 16.39
C GLN A 88 -2.49 7.96 16.17
N VAL A 89 -1.98 8.45 15.03
CA VAL A 89 -0.55 8.42 14.74
C VAL A 89 0.14 9.49 15.60
N PRO A 90 1.17 9.11 16.38
CA PRO A 90 1.89 10.04 17.26
C PRO A 90 2.69 11.10 16.51
#